data_AF-A0A7N8YB64-F1
#
_entry.id   AF-A0A7N8YB64-F1
#
_cell.length_a   1.000
_cell.length_b   1.000
_cell.length_c   1.000
_cell.angle_alpha   90.00
_cell.angle_beta   90.00
_cell.angle_gamma   90.00
#
_symmetry.space_group_name_H-M   'P 1'
#
loop_
_entity.id
_entity.type
_entity.pdbx_description
1 polymer ?
#
loop_
_entity_poly.entity_id
_entity_poly.type
_entity_poly.pdbx_seq_one_letter_code
_entity_poly.pdbx_strand_id
1 'polypeptide(L)'
;ETEGPNFPPLPGFIPIKPCFYQDFDEIPDQHRSMCKKMYHLWMLNSATLAVNLIGCFAWMFGGGGVTNFGLAIIWLLMFTPCSYVCWFRPIYKAFRTDSSFNFMMFFFVFMAQVGISIIQSIGIPGWGVW
;
A
#
# COMPACT_ATOMS: atom_id res chain seq x y z
N GLU A 1 29.69 6.77 -4.07
CA GLU A 1 29.16 5.41 -4.26
C GLU A 1 27.78 5.50 -4.89
N THR A 2 27.55 4.84 -6.02
CA THR A 2 26.25 4.84 -6.69
C THR A 2 25.28 3.92 -5.95
N GLU A 3 24.40 4.52 -5.15
CA GLU A 3 23.41 3.81 -4.36
C GLU A 3 22.43 3.05 -5.26
N GLY A 4 22.27 1.76 -4.97
CA GLY A 4 21.43 0.86 -5.74
C GLY A 4 19.94 1.25 -5.68
N PRO A 5 19.15 0.88 -6.69
CA PRO A 5 17.73 1.22 -6.75
C PRO A 5 16.97 0.66 -5.54
N ASN A 6 16.12 1.49 -4.91
CA ASN A 6 15.28 1.10 -3.76
C ASN A 6 14.17 0.09 -4.09
N PHE A 7 14.00 -0.25 -5.37
CA PHE A 7 13.09 -1.30 -5.81
C PHE A 7 13.89 -2.52 -6.30
N PRO A 8 13.45 -3.76 -6.00
CA PRO A 8 13.95 -4.91 -6.72
C PRO A 8 13.71 -4.70 -8.23
N PRO A 9 14.67 -5.07 -9.09
CA PRO A 9 14.54 -4.88 -10.53
C PRO A 9 13.25 -5.56 -10.99
N LEU A 10 12.31 -4.75 -11.49
CA LEU A 10 11.07 -5.26 -12.01
C LEU A 10 11.36 -6.15 -13.23
N PRO A 11 10.66 -7.28 -13.39
CA PRO A 11 10.76 -8.06 -14.62
C PRO A 11 10.38 -7.16 -15.81
N GLY A 12 11.24 -7.14 -16.84
CA GLY A 12 11.18 -6.19 -17.96
C GLY A 12 9.91 -6.22 -18.83
N PHE A 13 8.96 -7.09 -18.52
CA PHE A 13 7.64 -7.17 -19.16
C PHE A 13 6.64 -6.15 -18.59
N ILE A 14 6.93 -5.51 -17.45
CA ILE A 14 6.05 -4.50 -16.84
C ILE A 14 6.53 -3.10 -17.29
N PRO A 15 5.80 -2.38 -18.16
CA PRO A 15 6.17 -1.05 -18.66
C PRO A 15 5.88 0.06 -17.64
N ILE A 16 6.00 -0.26 -16.35
CA ILE A 16 5.82 0.67 -15.24
C ILE A 16 7.22 0.96 -14.71
N LYS A 17 7.77 2.11 -15.06
CA LYS A 17 8.93 2.65 -14.33
C LYS A 17 8.50 2.83 -12.86
N PRO A 18 9.35 2.55 -11.86
CA PRO A 18 8.99 2.83 -10.47
C PRO A 18 8.57 4.30 -10.39
N CYS A 19 7.29 4.53 -10.13
CA CYS A 19 6.69 5.86 -10.08
C CYS A 19 7.22 6.66 -8.87
N PHE A 20 8.09 6.04 -8.07
CA PHE A 20 8.51 6.52 -6.78
C PHE A 20 9.98 6.18 -6.54
N TYR A 21 10.83 7.21 -6.57
CA TYR A 21 12.19 7.15 -6.05
C TYR A 21 12.13 7.74 -4.65
N GLN A 22 12.16 6.88 -3.63
CA GLN A 22 12.23 7.34 -2.25
C GLN A 22 13.69 7.40 -1.85
N ASP A 23 14.25 8.59 -1.68
CA ASP A 23 15.58 8.73 -1.09
C ASP A 23 15.48 8.53 0.43
N PHE A 24 16.15 7.51 0.96
CA PHE A 24 16.16 7.25 2.39
C PHE A 24 17.30 7.97 3.10
N ASP A 25 18.29 8.53 2.39
CA ASP A 25 19.47 9.22 2.96
C ASP A 25 19.09 10.59 3.52
N GLU A 26 17.94 11.14 3.13
CA GLU A 26 17.36 12.33 3.75
C GLU A 26 16.84 12.11 5.17
N ILE A 27 16.69 10.85 5.61
CA ILE A 27 16.16 10.50 6.93
C ILE A 27 17.33 10.12 7.86
N PRO A 28 17.42 10.71 9.08
CA PRO A 28 18.47 10.38 10.02
C PRO A 28 18.54 8.87 10.31
N ASP A 29 19.76 8.32 10.43
CA ASP A 29 20.01 6.87 10.53
C ASP A 29 19.16 6.16 11.60
N GLN A 30 18.87 6.86 12.70
CA GLN A 30 18.06 6.36 13.80
C GLN A 30 16.61 6.02 13.40
N HIS A 31 16.03 6.73 12.42
CA HIS A 31 14.65 6.54 11.96
C HIS A 31 14.55 5.81 10.62
N ARG A 32 15.67 5.68 9.91
CA ARG A 32 15.81 5.10 8.58
C ARG A 32 15.29 3.66 8.49
N SER A 33 15.61 2.82 9.47
CA SER A 33 15.15 1.41 9.54
C SER A 33 13.63 1.31 9.67
N MET A 34 13.01 2.20 10.44
CA MET A 34 11.56 2.23 10.62
C MET A 34 10.87 2.66 9.33
N CYS A 35 11.37 3.71 8.68
CA CYS A 35 10.85 4.19 7.40
C CYS A 35 10.93 3.12 6.29
N LYS A 36 12.03 2.34 6.22
CA LYS A 36 12.16 1.21 5.29
C LYS A 36 11.14 0.10 5.56
N LYS A 37 10.90 -0.27 6.82
CA LYS A 37 9.89 -1.28 7.18
C LYS A 37 8.48 -0.82 6.81
N MET A 38 8.18 0.46 7.07
CA MET A 38 6.90 1.08 6.72
C MET A 38 6.66 1.12 5.21
N TYR A 39 7.70 1.43 4.44
CA TYR A 39 7.64 1.39 2.98
C TYR A 39 7.34 -0.02 2.46
N HIS A 40 7.99 -1.05 3.00
CA HIS A 40 7.69 -2.44 2.67
C HIS A 40 6.26 -2.84 3.04
N LEU A 41 5.75 -2.39 4.18
CA LEU A 41 4.35 -2.64 4.57
C LEU A 41 3.35 -1.99 3.60
N TRP A 42 3.62 -0.76 3.15
CA TRP A 42 2.78 -0.08 2.16
C TRP A 42 2.80 -0.82 0.81
N MET A 43 3.97 -1.28 0.36
CA MET A 43 4.09 -2.10 -0.85
C MET A 43 3.34 -3.43 -0.71
N LEU A 44 3.49 -4.12 0.43
CA LEU A 44 2.76 -5.36 0.71
C LEU A 44 1.24 -5.14 0.70
N ASN A 45 0.74 -4.07 1.32
CA ASN A 45 -0.69 -3.76 1.30
C ASN A 45 -1.21 -3.52 -0.12
N SER A 46 -0.45 -2.79 -0.94
CA SER A 46 -0.80 -2.56 -2.36
C SER A 46 -0.76 -3.87 -3.16
N ALA A 47 0.22 -4.73 -2.90
CA ALA A 47 0.30 -6.06 -3.52
C ALA A 47 -0.89 -6.95 -3.14
N THR A 48 -1.33 -6.94 -1.87
CA THR A 48 -2.51 -7.69 -1.43
C THR A 48 -3.77 -7.24 -2.16
N LEU A 49 -3.99 -5.92 -2.32
CA LEU A 49 -5.11 -5.38 -3.09
C LEU A 49 -5.03 -5.77 -4.58
N ALA A 50 -3.83 -5.79 -5.16
CA ALA A 50 -3.62 -6.23 -6.54
C ALA A 50 -3.91 -7.73 -6.71
N VAL A 51 -3.50 -8.57 -5.77
CA VAL A 51 -3.83 -10.00 -5.77
C VAL A 51 -5.35 -10.19 -5.62
N ASN A 52 -6.02 -9.41 -4.77
CA ASN A 52 -7.49 -9.42 -4.66
C ASN A 52 -8.16 -9.08 -6.00
N LEU A 53 -7.65 -8.06 -6.71
CA LEU A 53 -8.14 -7.71 -8.05
C LEU A 53 -7.96 -8.85 -9.05
N ILE A 54 -6.79 -9.49 -9.08
CA ILE A 54 -6.51 -10.64 -9.96
C ILE A 54 -7.42 -11.83 -9.61
N GLY A 55 -7.66 -12.08 -8.32
CA GLY A 55 -8.59 -13.10 -7.84
C GLY A 55 -10.02 -12.87 -8.32
N CYS A 56 -10.55 -11.66 -8.13
CA CYS A 56 -11.88 -11.31 -8.63
C CYS A 56 -11.95 -11.33 -10.17
N PHE A 57 -10.86 -10.96 -10.86
CA PHE A 57 -10.78 -11.06 -12.32
C PHE A 57 -10.83 -12.52 -12.79
N ALA A 58 -10.08 -13.42 -12.15
CA ALA A 58 -10.14 -14.85 -12.44
C ALA A 58 -11.52 -15.46 -12.11
N TRP A 59 -12.13 -15.06 -11.00
CA TRP A 59 -13.47 -15.47 -10.60
C TRP A 59 -14.55 -15.04 -11.62
N MET A 60 -14.38 -13.87 -12.24
CA MET A 60 -15.27 -13.40 -13.32
C MET A 60 -15.32 -14.36 -14.51
N PHE A 61 -14.19 -14.98 -14.88
CA PHE A 61 -14.16 -16.00 -15.94
C PHE A 61 -14.75 -17.35 -15.52
N GLY A 62 -14.82 -17.62 -14.21
CA GLY A 62 -15.44 -18.82 -13.64
C GLY A 62 -16.97 -18.75 -13.49
N GLY A 63 -17.61 -17.70 -13.98
CA GLY A 63 -19.06 -17.46 -13.82
C GLY A 63 -19.43 -16.58 -12.61
N GLY A 64 -18.44 -15.96 -11.98
CA GLY A 64 -18.63 -15.01 -10.89
C GLY A 64 -19.19 -13.65 -11.34
N GLY A 65 -19.86 -12.95 -10.42
CA GLY A 65 -20.45 -11.64 -10.70
C GLY A 65 -19.41 -10.52 -10.86
N VAL A 66 -19.62 -9.64 -11.87
CA VAL A 66 -18.76 -8.48 -12.17
C VAL A 66 -18.63 -7.49 -11.00
N THR A 67 -19.61 -7.49 -10.09
CA THR A 67 -19.67 -6.59 -8.93
C THR A 67 -18.42 -6.70 -8.05
N ASN A 68 -17.91 -7.92 -7.83
CA ASN A 68 -16.71 -8.14 -7.02
C ASN A 68 -15.47 -7.51 -7.67
N PHE A 69 -15.34 -7.63 -9.00
CA PHE A 69 -14.24 -7.04 -9.76
C PHE A 69 -14.29 -5.50 -9.75
N GLY A 70 -15.46 -4.91 -9.98
CA GLY A 70 -15.64 -3.45 -9.93
C GLY A 70 -15.31 -2.87 -8.56
N LEU A 71 -15.76 -3.52 -7.48
CA LEU A 71 -15.42 -3.12 -6.11
C LEU A 71 -13.93 -3.29 -5.84
N ALA A 72 -13.29 -4.38 -6.26
CA ALA A 72 -11.85 -4.60 -6.09
C ALA A 72 -11.00 -3.50 -6.75
N ILE A 73 -11.40 -3.00 -7.94
CA ILE A 73 -10.75 -1.85 -8.60
C ILE A 73 -10.90 -0.58 -7.76
N ILE A 74 -12.11 -0.31 -7.25
CA ILE A 74 -12.37 0.87 -6.42
C ILE A 74 -11.55 0.82 -5.13
N TRP A 75 -11.50 -0.35 -4.47
CA TRP A 75 -10.66 -0.56 -3.29
C TRP A 75 -9.19 -0.29 -3.61
N LEU A 76 -8.66 -0.83 -4.71
CA LEU A 76 -7.27 -0.58 -5.12
C LEU A 76 -7.01 0.90 -5.40
N LEU A 77 -7.85 1.54 -6.23
CA LEU A 77 -7.67 2.94 -6.61
C LEU A 77 -7.93 3.93 -5.48
N MET A 78 -8.73 3.59 -4.48
CA MET A 78 -9.00 4.47 -3.35
C MET A 78 -7.99 4.26 -2.22
N PHE A 79 -7.67 3.00 -1.87
CA PHE A 79 -6.77 2.70 -0.75
C PHE A 79 -5.32 2.99 -1.08
N THR A 80 -4.85 2.75 -2.31
CA THR A 80 -3.45 3.00 -2.67
C THR A 80 -3.06 4.49 -2.56
N PRO A 81 -3.79 5.46 -3.17
CA PRO A 81 -3.47 6.88 -3.01
C PRO A 81 -3.87 7.44 -1.65
N CYS A 82 -4.98 6.99 -1.06
CA CYS A 82 -5.39 7.47 0.27
C CYS A 82 -4.37 7.03 1.34
N SER A 83 -3.92 5.77 1.31
CA SER A 83 -2.83 5.29 2.17
C SER A 83 -1.56 6.11 1.94
N TYR A 84 -1.17 6.36 0.69
CA TYR A 84 0.02 7.16 0.41
C TYR A 84 -0.07 8.61 0.96
N VAL A 85 -1.19 9.30 0.77
CA VAL A 85 -1.37 10.67 1.25
C VAL A 85 -1.49 10.74 2.77
N CYS A 86 -2.22 9.81 3.39
CA CYS A 86 -2.53 9.81 4.82
C CYS A 86 -1.46 9.13 5.70
N TRP A 87 -0.56 8.33 5.12
CA TRP A 87 0.56 7.70 5.82
C TRP A 87 1.89 8.31 5.41
N PHE A 88 2.22 8.32 4.11
CA PHE A 88 3.59 8.50 3.66
C PHE A 88 4.09 9.93 3.84
N ARG A 89 3.26 10.91 3.49
CA ARG A 89 3.53 12.33 3.73
C ARG A 89 3.67 12.69 5.22
N PRO A 90 2.72 12.34 6.10
CA PRO A 90 2.83 12.67 7.51
C PRO A 90 3.98 11.92 8.19
N ILE A 91 4.31 10.68 7.81
CA ILE A 91 5.48 9.98 8.35
C ILE A 91 6.80 10.62 7.95
N TYR A 92 6.94 10.99 6.68
CA TYR A 92 8.14 11.68 6.22
C TYR A 92 8.30 13.01 6.99
N LYS A 93 7.20 13.73 7.21
CA LYS A 93 7.18 14.95 8.02
C LYS A 93 7.43 14.67 9.52
N ALA A 94 6.92 13.56 10.05
CA ALA A 94 7.09 13.15 11.45
C ALA A 94 8.56 12.88 11.75
N PHE A 95 9.23 12.08 10.92
CA PHE A 95 10.64 11.74 11.12
C PHE A 95 11.57 12.93 10.91
N ARG A 96 11.17 13.89 10.06
CA ARG A 96 11.98 15.08 9.78
C ARG A 96 11.78 16.23 10.76
N THR A 97 10.71 16.21 11.55
CA THR A 97 10.34 17.31 12.49
C THR A 97 10.10 16.81 13.91
N ASP A 98 10.33 15.52 14.19
CA ASP A 98 10.03 14.82 15.45
C ASP A 98 8.63 15.14 16.03
N SER A 99 7.62 15.13 15.15
CA SER A 99 6.28 15.60 15.48
C SER A 99 5.37 14.45 15.90
N SER A 100 5.12 14.32 17.22
CA SER A 100 4.24 13.30 17.81
C SER A 100 2.81 13.29 17.25
N PHE A 101 2.31 14.44 16.78
CA PHE A 101 0.98 14.55 16.17
C PHE A 101 0.88 13.76 14.85
N ASN A 102 1.94 13.79 14.03
CA ASN A 102 1.99 13.02 12.79
C ASN A 102 2.12 11.51 13.06
N PHE A 103 2.79 11.14 14.16
CA PHE A 103 2.87 9.75 14.62
C PHE A 103 1.51 9.22 15.10
N MET A 104 0.71 10.05 15.78
CA MET A 104 -0.66 9.70 16.18
C MET A 104 -1.59 9.52 14.97
N MET A 105 -1.51 10.40 13.97
CA MET A 105 -2.29 10.28 12.73
C MET A 105 -1.96 8.99 11.97
N PHE A 106 -0.67 8.63 11.91
CA PHE A 106 -0.22 7.38 11.33
C PHE A 106 -0.89 6.16 11.98
N PHE A 107 -0.87 6.05 13.32
CA PHE A 107 -1.48 4.92 14.00
C PHE A 107 -2.97 4.80 13.76
N PHE A 108 -3.69 5.92 13.74
CA PHE A 108 -5.13 5.91 13.51
C PHE A 108 -5.47 5.40 12.11
N VAL A 109 -4.77 5.90 11.09
CA VAL A 109 -4.95 5.49 9.70
C VAL A 109 -4.52 4.03 9.49
N PHE A 110 -3.41 3.61 10.10
CA PHE A 110 -2.94 2.24 10.03
C PHE A 110 -3.92 1.27 10.69
N MET A 111 -4.45 1.60 11.86
CA MET A 111 -5.44 0.78 12.55
C MET A 111 -6.73 0.66 11.75
N ALA A 112 -7.19 1.75 11.11
CA ALA A 112 -8.32 1.70 10.20
C ALA A 112 -8.05 0.79 8.98
N GLN A 113 -6.87 0.90 8.37
CA GLN A 113 -6.45 0.07 7.24
C GLN A 113 -6.38 -1.43 7.61
N VAL A 114 -5.85 -1.75 8.79
CA VAL A 114 -5.81 -3.12 9.32
C VAL A 114 -7.22 -3.63 9.58
N GLY A 115 -8.10 -2.83 10.20
CA GLY A 115 -9.49 -3.20 10.42
C GLY A 115 -10.23 -3.51 9.11
N ILE A 116 -10.03 -2.68 8.09
CA ILE A 116 -10.60 -2.91 6.75
C ILE A 116 -10.02 -4.18 6.11
N SER A 117 -8.72 -4.42 6.25
CA SER A 117 -8.07 -5.64 5.73
C SER A 117 -8.57 -6.91 6.41
N ILE A 118 -8.88 -6.85 7.71
CA ILE A 118 -9.50 -7.95 8.45
C ILE A 118 -10.93 -8.20 7.94
N ILE A 119 -11.74 -7.14 7.79
CA ILE A 119 -13.11 -7.25 7.23
C ILE A 119 -13.04 -7.85 5.81
N GLN A 120 -12.06 -7.44 5.02
CA GLN A 120 -11.82 -8.01 3.71
C GLN A 120 -11.45 -9.50 3.78
N SER A 121 -10.59 -9.88 4.72
CA SER A 121 -10.18 -11.28 4.90
C SER A 121 -11.33 -12.20 5.34
N ILE A 122 -12.40 -11.67 5.95
CA ILE A 122 -13.60 -12.45 6.30
C ILE A 122 -14.39 -12.87 5.05
N GLY A 123 -14.23 -12.17 3.91
CA GLY A 123 -14.84 -12.56 2.64
C GLY A 123 -16.37 -12.44 2.63
N ILE A 124 -16.90 -11.33 3.16
CA ILE A 124 -18.36 -11.08 3.11
C ILE A 124 -18.79 -10.94 1.64
N PRO A 125 -19.74 -11.77 1.15
CA PRO A 125 -20.17 -11.72 -0.24
C PRO A 125 -20.76 -10.35 -0.58
N GLY A 126 -20.32 -9.77 -1.71
CA GLY A 126 -20.76 -8.44 -2.18
C GLY A 126 -19.90 -7.26 -1.70
N TRP A 127 -18.82 -7.49 -0.95
CA TRP A 127 -17.89 -6.43 -0.51
C TRP A 127 -16.66 -6.24 -1.42
N GLY A 128 -16.57 -6.97 -2.54
CA GLY A 128 -15.42 -6.90 -3.45
C GLY A 128 -14.21 -7.69 -2.95
N VAL A 129 -14.47 -8.76 -2.19
CA VAL A 129 -13.46 -9.62 -1.61
C VAL A 129 -13.91 -11.05 -1.82
N TRP A 130 -13.09 -11.80 -2.56
CA TRP A 130 -13.39 -13.12 -3.12
C TRP A 130 -14.66 -13.11 -4.01
#